data_AF-A0A7U9QXK4-F1
#
_entry.id   AF-A0A7U9QXK4-F1
#
_cell.length_a   1.000
_cell.length_b   1.000
_cell.length_c   1.000
_cell.angle_alpha   90.00
_cell.angle_beta   90.00
_cell.angle_gamma   90.00
#
_symmetry.space_group_name_H-M   'P 1'
#
loop_
_entity.id
_entity.type
_entity.pdbx_description
1 polymer ?
#
loop_
_entity_poly.entity_id
_entity_poly.type
_entity_poly.pdbx_seq_one_letter_code
_entity_poly.pdbx_strand_id
1 'polypeptide(L)'
;MEDVDTENLSEELLIFHCSPTMAGLKTGNLFNCPVKNDRMFLENIREMNRRLIPQGVRIVPLKNMEQSVLVYMYRPDRLREDLGDSDARKILAERDYPVGEPEKCIVWLVRRLKDGEAFPHEIGLFLDYPPEDVDGFIRNGAAGAKCIGTWKVYGNVEAAQRKFAQYRKCTRLYWEAFQKHRSFDRLIAGCS
;
A
#
# COMPACT_ATOMS: atom_id res chain seq x y z
N MET A 1 -2.21 21.09 22.89
CA MET A 1 -2.05 20.29 21.66
C MET A 1 -0.80 19.49 21.91
N GLU A 2 -0.94 18.25 22.34
CA GLU A 2 0.22 17.39 22.59
C GLU A 2 0.90 17.13 21.24
N ASP A 3 2.21 17.34 21.18
CA ASP A 3 3.01 17.02 20.00
C ASP A 3 2.88 15.52 19.75
N VAL A 4 2.08 15.16 18.75
CA VAL A 4 2.02 13.78 18.25
C VAL A 4 3.42 13.45 17.75
N ASP A 5 4.03 12.41 18.33
CA ASP A 5 5.31 11.87 17.87
C ASP A 5 5.12 11.31 16.45
N THR A 6 5.26 12.20 15.48
CA THR A 6 5.13 11.94 14.04
C THR A 6 6.43 11.38 13.46
N GLU A 7 7.42 11.12 14.31
CA GLU A 7 8.78 10.75 13.91
C GLU A 7 9.01 9.24 13.87
N ASN A 8 7.95 8.46 14.08
CA ASN A 8 7.93 6.99 14.00
C ASN A 8 6.56 6.48 13.50
N LEU A 9 6.45 5.17 13.33
CA LEU A 9 5.18 4.53 12.94
C LEU A 9 4.14 4.68 14.06
N SER A 10 3.15 5.55 13.85
CA SER A 10 2.03 5.78 14.78
C SER A 10 0.70 5.24 14.24
N GLU A 11 -0.29 5.12 15.12
CA GLU A 11 -1.66 4.76 14.75
C GLU A 11 -2.28 5.81 13.83
N GLU A 12 -2.06 7.09 14.11
CA GLU A 12 -2.49 8.22 13.29
C GLU A 12 -1.96 8.09 11.86
N LEU A 13 -0.66 7.81 11.70
CA LEU A 13 -0.03 7.67 10.39
C LEU A 13 -0.67 6.52 9.60
N LEU A 14 -0.92 5.39 10.26
CA LEU A 14 -1.57 4.24 9.65
C LEU A 14 -3.01 4.50 9.26
N ILE A 15 -3.78 5.18 10.10
CA ILE A 15 -5.17 5.54 9.77
C ILE A 15 -5.17 6.50 8.59
N PHE A 16 -4.33 7.53 8.62
CA PHE A 16 -4.30 8.53 7.56
C PHE A 16 -3.96 7.90 6.19
N HIS A 17 -2.94 7.03 6.14
CA HIS A 17 -2.47 6.46 4.87
C HIS A 17 -3.14 5.15 4.47
N CYS A 18 -3.59 4.35 5.44
CA CYS A 18 -3.90 2.94 5.20
C CYS A 18 -5.33 2.55 5.58
N SER A 19 -6.20 3.50 5.92
CA SER A 19 -7.63 3.22 6.18
C SER A 19 -8.30 2.35 5.13
N PRO A 20 -8.11 2.55 3.80
CA PRO A 20 -8.71 1.68 2.79
C PRO A 20 -8.24 0.22 2.91
N THR A 21 -6.98 -0.01 3.26
CA THR A 21 -6.44 -1.36 3.50
C THR A 21 -6.97 -1.93 4.82
N MET A 22 -7.02 -1.13 5.90
CA MET A 22 -7.62 -1.54 7.19
C MET A 22 -9.08 -1.96 7.01
N ALA A 23 -9.84 -1.25 6.17
CA ALA A 23 -11.24 -1.53 5.86
C ALA A 23 -11.47 -2.73 4.92
N GLY A 24 -10.41 -3.31 4.37
CA GLY A 24 -10.52 -4.37 3.37
C GLY A 24 -11.01 -3.87 2.01
N LEU A 25 -10.96 -2.56 1.75
CA LEU A 25 -11.33 -1.95 0.47
C LEU A 25 -10.16 -1.94 -0.52
N LYS A 26 -8.93 -1.77 -0.03
CA LYS A 26 -7.69 -1.80 -0.82
C LYS A 26 -6.80 -3.00 -0.45
N THR A 27 -6.00 -3.48 -1.39
CA THR A 27 -5.03 -4.57 -1.16
C THR A 27 -3.86 -4.10 -0.33
N GLY A 28 -3.31 -2.93 -0.62
CA GLY A 28 -2.27 -2.34 0.20
C GLY A 28 -2.07 -0.85 -0.05
N ASN A 29 -1.40 -0.19 0.90
CA ASN A 29 -1.02 1.21 0.83
C ASN A 29 0.50 1.35 1.05
N LEU A 30 1.10 2.30 0.34
CA LEU A 30 2.47 2.76 0.56
C LEU A 30 2.46 4.13 1.20
N PHE A 31 3.38 4.35 2.12
CA PHE A 31 3.61 5.65 2.73
C PHE A 31 5.06 5.75 3.20
N ASN A 32 5.58 6.97 3.23
CA ASN A 32 6.88 7.24 3.83
C ASN A 32 6.66 7.47 5.33
N CYS A 33 7.31 6.66 6.15
CA CYS A 33 7.35 6.84 7.59
C CYS A 33 8.64 7.58 7.94
N PRO A 34 8.58 8.80 8.51
CA PRO A 34 9.76 9.43 9.09
C PRO A 34 10.40 8.49 10.13
N VAL A 35 11.74 8.46 10.17
CA VAL A 35 12.48 7.62 11.12
C VAL A 35 13.67 8.40 11.66
N LYS A 36 13.74 8.54 12.99
CA LYS A 36 14.95 9.02 13.69
C LYS A 36 15.84 7.90 14.23
N ASN A 37 15.25 6.76 14.58
CA ASN A 37 15.96 5.64 15.18
C ASN A 37 15.47 4.31 14.57
N ASP A 38 16.34 3.67 13.78
CA ASP A 38 16.04 2.42 13.08
C ASP A 38 15.60 1.28 14.01
N ARG A 39 16.21 1.18 15.19
CA ARG A 39 15.87 0.12 16.15
C ARG A 39 14.46 0.30 16.68
N MET A 40 14.11 1.52 17.09
CA MET A 40 12.78 1.84 17.58
C MET A 40 11.72 1.67 16.48
N PHE A 41 12.03 2.08 15.25
CA PHE A 41 11.17 1.84 14.10
C PHE A 41 10.88 0.34 13.86
N LEU A 42 11.91 -0.51 13.91
CA LEU A 42 11.73 -1.97 13.76
C LEU A 42 10.95 -2.59 14.92
N GLU A 43 11.11 -2.08 16.14
CA GLU A 43 10.31 -2.49 17.31
C GLU A 43 8.84 -2.09 17.13
N ASN A 44 8.54 -0.87 16.66
CA ASN A 44 7.18 -0.43 16.34
C ASN A 44 6.52 -1.27 15.24
N ILE A 45 7.27 -1.62 14.19
CA ILE A 45 6.78 -2.52 13.12
C ILE A 45 6.40 -3.89 13.70
N ARG A 46 7.21 -4.45 14.61
CA ARG A 46 6.93 -5.74 15.25
C ARG A 46 5.69 -5.65 16.14
N GLU A 47 5.58 -4.62 16.96
CA GLU A 47 4.42 -4.41 17.84
C GLU A 47 3.14 -4.24 17.02
N MET A 48 3.17 -3.39 15.99
CA MET A 48 2.02 -3.17 15.14
C MET A 48 1.60 -4.45 14.38
N ASN A 49 2.56 -5.25 13.90
CA ASN A 49 2.25 -6.53 13.28
C ASN A 49 1.60 -7.55 14.24
N ARG A 50 1.88 -7.50 15.56
CA ARG A 50 1.18 -8.37 16.54
C ARG A 50 -0.33 -8.08 16.56
N ARG A 51 -0.73 -6.84 16.30
CA ARG A 51 -2.12 -6.38 16.27
C ARG A 51 -2.77 -6.61 14.92
N LEU A 52 -2.04 -6.36 13.83
CA LEU A 52 -2.55 -6.41 12.45
C LEU A 52 -2.64 -7.83 11.88
N ILE A 53 -1.66 -8.70 12.14
CA ILE A 53 -1.61 -10.05 11.55
C ILE A 53 -2.84 -10.89 11.90
N PRO A 54 -3.36 -10.90 13.15
CA PRO A 54 -4.60 -11.60 13.47
C PRO A 54 -5.83 -11.11 12.67
N GLN A 55 -5.78 -9.89 12.12
CA GLN A 55 -6.84 -9.29 11.31
C GLN A 55 -6.57 -9.41 9.79
N GLY A 56 -5.56 -10.19 9.39
CA GLY A 56 -5.18 -10.41 8.00
C GLY A 56 -4.46 -9.24 7.34
N VAL A 57 -3.86 -8.34 8.12
CA VAL A 57 -3.08 -7.20 7.63
C VAL A 57 -1.62 -7.35 8.05
N ARG A 58 -0.70 -6.94 7.18
CA ARG A 58 0.74 -6.98 7.45
C ARG A 58 1.40 -5.66 7.08
N ILE A 59 2.39 -5.25 7.86
CA ILE A 59 3.27 -4.13 7.54
C ILE A 59 4.69 -4.64 7.31
N VAL A 60 5.33 -4.18 6.23
CA VAL A 60 6.74 -4.44 5.93
C VAL A 60 7.45 -3.16 5.48
N PRO A 61 8.69 -2.91 5.93
CA PRO A 61 9.54 -1.88 5.34
C PRO A 61 10.06 -2.35 3.97
N LEU A 62 10.00 -1.48 2.95
CA LEU A 62 10.47 -1.80 1.60
C LEU A 62 11.84 -1.18 1.28
N LYS A 63 12.04 0.10 1.61
CA LYS A 63 13.25 0.84 1.25
C LYS A 63 13.57 1.92 2.28
N ASN A 64 14.83 1.98 2.72
CA ASN A 64 15.33 3.09 3.51
C ASN A 64 15.63 4.28 2.58
N MET A 65 15.21 5.46 2.99
CA MET A 65 15.50 6.75 2.37
C MET A 65 16.31 7.60 3.38
N GLU A 66 16.76 8.79 2.99
CA GLU A 66 17.64 9.62 3.85
C GLU A 66 17.06 9.95 5.23
N GLN A 67 15.76 10.24 5.31
CA GLN A 67 15.07 10.68 6.55
C GLN A 67 13.79 9.88 6.84
N SER A 68 13.54 8.82 6.07
CA SER A 68 12.31 8.04 6.17
C SER A 68 12.49 6.63 5.65
N VAL A 69 11.52 5.77 5.91
CA VAL A 69 11.42 4.43 5.33
C VAL A 69 10.12 4.35 4.52
N LEU A 70 10.21 3.85 3.29
CA LEU A 70 9.03 3.48 2.51
C LEU A 70 8.44 2.21 3.11
N VAL A 71 7.21 2.32 3.61
CA VAL A 71 6.49 1.24 4.29
C VAL A 71 5.31 0.79 3.43
N TYR A 72 5.07 -0.52 3.45
CA TYR A 72 3.95 -1.17 2.77
C TYR A 72 3.06 -1.88 3.79
N MET A 73 1.82 -1.43 3.91
CA MET A 73 0.77 -2.14 4.64
C MET A 73 -0.15 -2.83 3.65
N TYR A 74 -0.41 -4.13 3.81
CA TYR A 74 -1.17 -4.91 2.84
C TYR A 74 -1.92 -6.08 3.44
N ARG A 75 -2.85 -6.63 2.65
CA ARG A 75 -3.58 -7.88 2.92
C ARG A 75 -3.02 -9.00 2.05
N PRO A 76 -2.34 -10.01 2.62
CA PRO A 76 -1.71 -11.08 1.85
C PRO A 76 -2.67 -11.83 0.92
N ASP A 77 -3.90 -12.11 1.36
CA ASP A 77 -4.86 -12.87 0.57
C ASP A 77 -5.35 -12.10 -0.65
N ARG A 78 -5.66 -10.80 -0.48
CA ARG A 78 -6.02 -9.93 -1.60
C ARG A 78 -4.87 -9.73 -2.58
N LEU A 79 -3.64 -9.63 -2.06
CA LEU A 79 -2.47 -9.56 -2.93
C LEU A 79 -2.31 -10.84 -3.78
N ARG A 80 -2.59 -12.01 -3.20
CA ARG A 80 -2.56 -13.28 -3.93
C ARG A 80 -3.61 -13.32 -5.03
N GLU A 81 -4.80 -12.78 -4.78
CA GLU A 81 -5.87 -12.63 -5.79
C GLU A 81 -5.46 -11.66 -6.90
N ASP A 82 -5.02 -10.45 -6.54
CA ASP A 82 -4.64 -9.40 -7.50
C ASP A 82 -3.46 -9.83 -8.38
N LEU A 83 -2.43 -10.46 -7.82
CA LEU A 83 -1.30 -10.99 -8.59
C LEU A 83 -1.63 -12.32 -9.29
N GLY A 84 -2.82 -12.87 -9.05
CA GLY A 84 -3.37 -14.02 -9.75
C GLY A 84 -3.94 -13.68 -11.13
N ASP A 85 -4.30 -12.41 -11.36
CA ASP A 85 -4.84 -11.91 -12.62
C ASP A 85 -3.87 -12.12 -13.80
N SER A 86 -4.38 -12.54 -14.96
CA SER A 86 -3.55 -12.89 -16.11
C SER A 86 -2.73 -11.71 -16.65
N ASP A 87 -3.29 -10.50 -16.63
CA ASP A 87 -2.60 -9.31 -17.12
C ASP A 87 -1.55 -8.83 -16.10
N ALA A 88 -1.86 -8.89 -14.80
CA ALA A 88 -0.87 -8.65 -13.74
C ALA A 88 0.31 -9.61 -13.87
N ARG A 89 0.04 -10.90 -14.07
CA ARG A 89 1.06 -11.93 -14.29
C ARG A 89 1.94 -11.64 -15.49
N LYS A 90 1.36 -11.19 -16.60
CA LYS A 90 2.11 -10.82 -17.80
C LYS A 90 3.06 -9.65 -17.54
N ILE A 91 2.57 -8.57 -16.93
CA ILE A 91 3.38 -7.38 -16.59
C ILE A 91 4.53 -7.76 -15.66
N LEU A 92 4.29 -8.63 -14.67
CA LEU A 92 5.29 -9.11 -13.73
C LEU A 92 6.32 -10.04 -14.39
N ALA A 93 5.88 -10.96 -15.25
CA ALA A 93 6.76 -11.88 -15.97
C ALA A 93 7.74 -11.14 -16.89
N GLU A 94 7.30 -10.08 -17.57
CA GLU A 94 8.16 -9.20 -18.39
C GLU A 94 9.27 -8.50 -17.57
N ARG A 95 9.21 -8.56 -16.23
CA ARG A 95 10.15 -7.95 -15.28
C ARG A 95 10.81 -8.98 -14.36
N ASP A 96 10.81 -10.23 -14.80
CA ASP A 96 11.46 -11.38 -14.15
C ASP A 96 10.94 -11.69 -12.73
N TYR A 97 9.72 -11.25 -12.40
CA TYR A 97 9.11 -11.60 -11.12
C TYR A 97 8.77 -13.10 -11.07
N PRO A 98 8.87 -13.73 -9.88
CA PRO A 98 8.47 -15.11 -9.65
C PRO A 98 6.93 -15.23 -9.60
N VAL A 99 6.29 -15.17 -10.76
CA VAL A 99 4.84 -15.22 -10.91
C VAL A 99 4.27 -16.51 -10.31
N GLY A 100 3.16 -16.38 -9.56
CA GLY A 100 2.54 -17.49 -8.84
C GLY A 100 3.00 -17.62 -7.39
N GLU A 101 4.00 -16.84 -6.97
CA GLU A 101 4.50 -16.82 -5.59
C GLU A 101 4.46 -15.39 -5.02
N PRO A 102 3.29 -14.87 -4.59
CA PRO A 102 3.10 -13.47 -4.19
C PRO A 102 4.10 -12.99 -3.13
N GLU A 103 4.43 -13.84 -2.16
CA GLU A 103 5.40 -13.53 -1.10
C GLU A 103 6.81 -13.34 -1.68
N LYS A 104 7.21 -14.14 -2.68
CA LYS A 104 8.47 -13.95 -3.40
C LYS A 104 8.43 -12.72 -4.31
N CYS A 105 7.27 -12.37 -4.87
CA CYS A 105 7.10 -11.11 -5.61
C CYS A 105 7.38 -9.89 -4.74
N ILE A 106 6.98 -9.88 -3.46
CA ILE A 106 7.34 -8.79 -2.52
C ILE A 106 8.85 -8.73 -2.32
N VAL A 107 9.51 -9.87 -2.12
CA VAL A 107 10.98 -9.92 -1.96
C VAL A 107 11.67 -9.37 -3.22
N TRP A 108 11.16 -9.73 -4.41
CA TRP A 108 11.68 -9.22 -5.68
C TRP A 108 11.47 -7.71 -5.82
N LEU A 109 10.29 -7.20 -5.47
CA LEU A 109 9.99 -5.77 -5.45
C LEU A 109 10.95 -5.00 -4.53
N VAL A 110 11.24 -5.53 -3.34
CA VAL A 110 12.21 -4.94 -2.39
C VAL A 110 13.60 -4.87 -3.02
N ARG A 111 14.05 -5.92 -3.72
CA ARG A 111 15.32 -5.92 -4.45
C ARG A 111 15.33 -4.85 -5.54
N ARG A 112 14.30 -4.79 -6.39
CA ARG A 112 14.19 -3.77 -7.44
C ARG A 112 14.19 -2.34 -6.89
N LEU A 113 13.56 -2.11 -5.74
CA LEU A 113 13.56 -0.81 -5.07
C LEU A 113 14.96 -0.40 -4.58
N LYS A 114 15.77 -1.36 -4.12
CA LYS A 114 17.12 -1.12 -3.59
C LYS A 114 18.19 -1.02 -4.67
N ASP A 115 18.17 -1.95 -5.61
CA ASP A 115 19.26 -2.21 -6.55
C ASP A 115 18.98 -1.63 -7.95
N GLY A 116 17.74 -1.20 -8.21
CA GLY A 116 17.33 -0.69 -9.52
C GLY A 116 17.69 0.79 -9.73
N GLU A 117 18.10 1.12 -10.95
CA GLU A 117 18.34 2.51 -11.38
C GLU A 117 17.04 3.32 -11.49
N ALA A 118 15.93 2.64 -11.83
CA ALA A 118 14.60 3.24 -11.99
C ALA A 118 13.60 2.67 -10.99
N PHE A 119 12.65 3.52 -10.56
CA PHE A 119 11.60 3.11 -9.65
C PHE A 119 10.67 2.06 -10.29
N PRO A 120 10.38 0.92 -9.63
CA PRO A 120 9.55 -0.15 -10.18
C PRO A 120 8.07 0.26 -10.21
N HIS A 121 7.62 0.84 -11.32
CA HIS A 121 6.25 1.32 -11.47
C HIS A 121 5.19 0.20 -11.49
N GLU A 122 5.58 -1.05 -11.74
CA GLU A 122 4.70 -2.20 -11.57
C GLU A 122 4.24 -2.41 -10.11
N ILE A 123 4.84 -1.68 -9.15
CA ILE A 123 4.37 -1.63 -7.76
C ILE A 123 2.89 -1.27 -7.66
N GLY A 124 2.31 -0.59 -8.66
CA GLY A 124 0.88 -0.33 -8.72
C GLY A 124 0.00 -1.59 -8.60
N LEU A 125 0.47 -2.73 -9.13
CA LEU A 125 -0.23 -4.02 -9.03
C LEU A 125 -0.33 -4.50 -7.57
N PHE A 126 0.69 -4.19 -6.75
CA PHE A 126 0.70 -4.50 -5.33
C PHE A 126 -0.27 -3.62 -4.54
N LEU A 127 -0.79 -2.55 -5.13
CA LEU A 127 -1.70 -1.63 -4.47
C LEU A 127 -3.16 -1.91 -4.75
N ASP A 128 -3.51 -2.82 -5.68
CA ASP A 128 -4.84 -3.03 -6.30
C ASP A 128 -5.16 -2.18 -7.54
N TYR A 129 -4.15 -1.52 -8.13
CA TYR A 129 -4.39 -0.75 -9.35
C TYR A 129 -4.66 -1.69 -10.52
N PRO A 130 -5.65 -1.38 -11.39
CA PRO A 130 -5.96 -2.22 -12.55
C PRO A 130 -4.71 -2.46 -13.41
N PRO A 131 -4.46 -3.69 -13.91
CA PRO A 131 -3.33 -3.99 -14.78
C PRO A 131 -3.26 -3.08 -16.02
N GLU A 132 -4.42 -2.74 -16.60
CA GLU A 132 -4.52 -1.79 -17.71
C GLU A 132 -3.96 -0.40 -17.38
N ASP A 133 -4.16 0.07 -16.14
CA ASP A 133 -3.68 1.37 -15.69
C ASP A 133 -2.20 1.34 -15.35
N VAL A 134 -1.70 0.22 -14.81
CA VAL A 134 -0.28 0.02 -14.52
C VAL A 134 0.52 -0.09 -15.82
N ASP A 135 0.09 -0.94 -16.75
CA ASP A 135 0.75 -1.08 -18.05
C ASP A 135 0.69 0.24 -18.83
N GLY A 136 -0.47 0.91 -18.83
CA GLY A 136 -0.64 2.23 -19.41
C GLY A 136 0.33 3.27 -18.83
N PHE A 137 0.50 3.32 -17.51
CA PHE A 137 1.46 4.23 -16.88
C PHE A 137 2.89 3.97 -17.34
N ILE A 138 3.30 2.71 -17.37
CA ILE A 138 4.66 2.29 -17.74
C ILE A 138 4.91 2.63 -19.21
N ARG A 139 4.06 2.16 -20.13
CA ARG A 139 4.26 2.32 -21.57
C ARG A 139 4.24 3.77 -22.01
N ASN A 140 3.42 4.61 -21.37
CA ASN A 140 3.29 6.02 -21.73
C ASN A 140 4.21 6.95 -20.92
N GLY A 141 5.10 6.41 -20.07
CA GLY A 141 5.98 7.24 -19.25
C GLY A 141 5.21 8.25 -18.38
N ALA A 142 4.08 7.82 -17.81
CA ALA A 142 3.14 8.65 -17.04
C ALA A 142 2.41 9.77 -17.82
N ALA A 143 2.60 9.91 -19.13
CA ALA A 143 1.87 10.86 -19.97
C ALA A 143 0.50 10.28 -20.40
N GLY A 144 -0.39 11.13 -20.95
CA GLY A 144 -1.61 10.67 -21.61
C GLY A 144 -2.70 10.05 -20.71
N ALA A 145 -2.67 10.31 -19.41
CA ALA A 145 -3.69 9.80 -18.49
C ALA A 145 -5.08 10.39 -18.81
N LYS A 146 -6.10 9.52 -18.87
CA LYS A 146 -7.51 9.91 -19.06
C LYS A 146 -8.09 10.60 -17.83
N CYS A 147 -7.61 10.22 -16.64
CA CYS A 147 -8.03 10.79 -15.36
C CYS A 147 -6.89 10.64 -14.33
N ILE A 148 -6.83 11.53 -13.35
CA ILE A 148 -5.82 11.49 -12.28
C ILE A 148 -6.55 11.54 -10.94
N GLY A 149 -6.22 10.61 -10.05
CA GLY A 149 -6.69 10.56 -8.67
C GLY A 149 -5.70 9.81 -7.80
N THR A 150 -6.12 8.72 -7.17
CA THR A 150 -5.22 7.85 -6.38
C THR A 150 -4.13 7.21 -7.27
N TRP A 151 -4.43 6.98 -8.54
CA TRP A 151 -3.47 6.63 -9.59
C TRP A 151 -3.82 7.37 -10.89
N LYS A 152 -2.96 7.25 -11.91
CA LYS A 152 -3.23 7.75 -13.26
C LYS A 152 -3.99 6.69 -14.05
N VAL A 153 -5.15 7.06 -14.59
CA VAL A 153 -6.08 6.13 -15.25
C VAL A 153 -5.85 6.16 -16.76
N TYR A 154 -5.70 4.98 -17.34
CA TYR A 154 -5.57 4.68 -18.76
C TYR A 154 -6.70 3.79 -19.28
N GLY A 155 -7.41 3.11 -18.38
CA GLY A 155 -8.54 2.24 -18.65
C GLY A 155 -9.90 2.89 -18.41
N ASN A 156 -10.69 2.27 -17.53
CA ASN A 156 -12.05 2.70 -17.20
C ASN A 156 -12.11 3.87 -16.19
N VAL A 157 -12.37 5.09 -16.70
CA VAL A 157 -12.43 6.32 -15.89
C VAL A 157 -13.51 6.27 -14.82
N GLU A 158 -14.72 5.81 -15.14
CA GLU A 158 -15.83 5.82 -14.17
C GLU A 158 -15.57 4.85 -13.01
N ALA A 159 -15.07 3.64 -13.30
CA ALA A 159 -14.72 2.67 -12.28
C ALA A 159 -13.61 3.20 -11.35
N ALA A 160 -12.59 3.84 -11.92
CA ALA A 160 -11.53 4.48 -11.16
C ALA A 160 -12.05 5.62 -10.27
N GLN A 161 -12.90 6.50 -10.79
CA GLN A 161 -13.49 7.60 -10.01
C GLN A 161 -14.35 7.09 -8.84
N ARG A 162 -15.11 6.00 -9.04
CA ARG A 162 -15.85 5.34 -7.95
C ARG A 162 -14.92 4.82 -6.86
N LYS A 163 -13.83 4.12 -7.23
CA LYS A 163 -12.81 3.66 -6.27
C LYS A 163 -12.15 4.85 -5.53
N PHE A 164 -11.78 5.92 -6.24
CA PHE A 164 -11.20 7.11 -5.59
C PHE A 164 -12.15 7.72 -4.55
N ALA A 165 -13.42 7.87 -4.89
CA ALA A 165 -14.44 8.40 -3.98
C ALA A 165 -14.62 7.48 -2.77
N GLN A 166 -14.63 6.16 -2.98
CA GLN A 166 -14.74 5.17 -1.92
C GLN A 166 -13.55 5.23 -0.96
N TYR A 167 -12.32 5.31 -1.46
CA TYR A 167 -11.12 5.39 -0.62
C TYR A 167 -11.07 6.70 0.17
N ARG A 168 -11.38 7.85 -0.45
CA ARG A 168 -11.47 9.14 0.26
C ARG A 168 -12.52 9.12 1.36
N LYS A 169 -13.70 8.56 1.08
CA LYS A 169 -14.78 8.44 2.07
C LYS A 169 -14.34 7.55 3.23
N CYS A 170 -13.70 6.42 2.94
CA CYS A 170 -13.17 5.50 3.95
C CYS A 170 -12.16 6.20 4.88
N THR A 171 -11.14 6.83 4.32
CA THR A 171 -10.11 7.53 5.11
C THR A 171 -10.72 8.60 6.01
N ARG A 172 -11.66 9.40 5.49
CA ARG A 172 -12.36 10.42 6.28
C ARG A 172 -13.11 9.82 7.46
N LEU A 173 -13.93 8.79 7.22
CA LEU A 173 -14.75 8.17 8.26
C LEU A 173 -13.89 7.46 9.32
N TYR A 174 -12.81 6.81 8.91
CA TYR A 174 -11.87 6.15 9.83
C TYR A 174 -11.15 7.17 10.70
N TRP A 175 -10.72 8.29 10.11
CA TRP A 175 -10.12 9.38 10.86
C TRP A 175 -11.09 9.97 11.89
N GLU A 176 -12.33 10.27 11.49
CA GLU A 176 -13.39 10.76 12.38
C GLU A 176 -13.67 9.78 13.53
N ALA A 177 -13.79 8.49 13.23
CA ALA A 177 -14.00 7.44 14.23
C ALA A 177 -12.83 7.32 15.21
N PHE A 178 -11.59 7.40 14.71
CA PHE A 178 -10.41 7.38 15.57
C PHE A 178 -10.32 8.59 16.49
N GLN A 179 -10.62 9.79 15.97
CA GLN A 179 -10.63 11.01 16.79
C GLN A 179 -11.67 10.94 17.91
N LYS A 180 -12.81 10.30 17.66
CA LYS A 180 -13.89 10.16 18.65
C LYS A 180 -13.62 9.06 19.69
N HIS A 181 -13.04 7.94 19.28
CA HIS A 181 -13.00 6.72 20.11
C HIS A 181 -11.59 6.31 20.54
N ARG A 182 -10.53 6.87 19.96
CA ARG A 182 -9.12 6.58 20.26
C ARG A 182 -8.80 5.08 20.33
N SER A 183 -9.42 4.30 19.45
CA SER A 183 -9.30 2.84 19.43
C SER A 183 -8.93 2.37 18.04
N PHE A 184 -7.64 2.18 17.79
CA PHE A 184 -7.10 1.71 16.52
C PHE A 184 -7.54 0.29 16.20
N ASP A 185 -7.48 -0.64 17.16
CA ASP A 185 -7.76 -2.06 16.89
C ASP A 185 -9.19 -2.30 16.39
N ARG A 186 -10.15 -1.49 16.85
CA ARG A 186 -11.55 -1.56 16.41
C ARG A 186 -11.77 -1.11 14.97
N LEU A 187 -10.81 -0.38 14.39
CA LEU A 187 -10.88 0.10 13.02
C LEU A 187 -10.28 -0.91 12.03
N ILE A 188 -9.66 -1.99 12.50
CA ILE A 188 -9.13 -3.01 11.61
C ILE A 188 -10.25 -4.01 11.31
N ALA A 189 -10.72 -4.06 10.07
CA ALA A 189 -11.66 -5.10 9.66
C ALA A 189 -10.94 -6.46 9.60
N GLY A 190 -11.48 -7.47 10.26
CA GLY A 190 -10.96 -8.85 10.18
C GLY A 190 -11.23 -9.49 8.83
N CYS A 191 -10.56 -10.62 8.55
CA CYS A 191 -10.92 -11.46 7.41
C CYS A 191 -12.33 -12.05 7.63
N SER A 192 -13.19 -11.91 6.62
CA SER A 192 -14.45 -12.66 6.53
C SER A 192 -14.18 -14.05 5.97
#